data_AF-A0A0W8I6U9-F1
#
_entry.id   AF-A0A0W8I6U9-F1
#
_cell.length_a   1.000
_cell.length_b   1.000
_cell.length_c   1.000
_cell.angle_alpha   90.00
_cell.angle_beta   90.00
_cell.angle_gamma   90.00
#
_symmetry.space_group_name_H-M   'P 1'
#
loop_
_entity.id
_entity.type
_entity.pdbx_description
1 polymer ?
#
loop_
_entity_poly.entity_id
_entity_poly.type
_entity_poly.pdbx_seq_one_letter_code
_entity_poly.pdbx_strand_id
1 'polypeptide(L)'
;MVEVWVDPDWYAVQQTAEACPSAGVPDVVVVRRSVVMVGRPSGSLGVRPEVDAGADSAVSRRHAQLTSDGTRWWIEDLGSSNGTYVGVVGEPLPTQALTPGQRVEIDRDDRIYVGAWTRLVLRQATAAERAGQG
;
A
#
# COMPACT_ATOMS: atom_id res chain seq x y z
N MET A 1 0.07 7.91 -8.80
CA MET A 1 -0.37 8.23 -7.44
C MET A 1 -0.71 6.93 -6.75
N VAL A 2 -0.51 6.87 -5.44
CA VAL A 2 -0.96 5.76 -4.61
C VAL A 2 -2.09 6.29 -3.76
N GLU A 3 -3.23 5.63 -3.79
CA GLU A 3 -4.33 5.87 -2.86
C GLU A 3 -4.21 4.93 -1.68
N VAL A 4 -4.30 5.48 -0.47
CA VAL A 4 -4.27 4.73 0.78
C VAL A 4 -5.68 4.75 1.35
N TRP A 5 -6.29 3.58 1.43
CA TRP A 5 -7.66 3.38 1.88
C TRP A 5 -7.67 2.62 3.21
N VAL A 6 -8.66 2.93 4.04
CA VAL A 6 -9.13 2.03 5.09
C VAL A 6 -10.17 1.12 4.45
N ASP A 7 -9.91 -0.20 4.48
CA ASP A 7 -10.78 -1.21 3.89
C ASP A 7 -11.45 -2.08 4.98
N PRO A 8 -12.77 -1.90 5.20
CA PRO A 8 -13.52 -2.67 6.20
C PRO A 8 -13.61 -4.16 5.89
N ASP A 9 -13.64 -4.54 4.62
CA ASP A 9 -13.72 -5.95 4.21
C ASP A 9 -12.40 -6.67 4.51
N TRP A 10 -11.27 -6.01 4.22
CA TRP A 10 -9.95 -6.51 4.62
C TRP A 10 -9.85 -6.61 6.14
N TYR A 11 -10.27 -5.58 6.87
CA TYR A 11 -10.28 -5.57 8.33
C TYR A 11 -11.10 -6.72 8.93
N ALA A 12 -12.28 -7.00 8.38
CA ALA A 12 -13.18 -8.03 8.90
C ALA A 12 -12.57 -9.45 8.87
N VAL A 13 -11.58 -9.69 7.99
CA VAL A 13 -10.86 -10.97 7.91
C VAL A 13 -9.53 -10.97 8.68
N GLN A 14 -9.13 -9.84 9.28
CA GLN A 14 -7.96 -9.76 10.15
C GLN A 14 -8.28 -10.12 11.60
N GLN A 15 -7.34 -10.79 12.26
CA GLN A 15 -7.44 -11.14 13.68
C GLN A 15 -6.77 -10.06 14.55
N THR A 16 -7.29 -8.83 14.51
CA THR A 16 -6.77 -7.70 15.32
C THR A 16 -7.75 -7.27 16.41
N ALA A 17 -7.21 -6.81 17.55
CA ALA A 17 -7.99 -6.17 18.62
C ALA A 17 -8.08 -4.65 18.47
N GLU A 18 -7.36 -4.07 17.50
CA GLU A 18 -7.36 -2.63 17.25
C GLU A 18 -8.65 -2.22 16.55
N ALA A 19 -9.27 -1.14 17.01
CA ALA A 19 -10.50 -0.65 16.40
C ALA A 19 -10.20 -0.08 15.01
N CYS A 20 -10.93 -0.60 14.00
CA CYS A 20 -10.84 -0.06 12.65
C CYS A 20 -11.25 1.42 12.62
N PRO A 21 -10.44 2.32 12.03
CA PRO A 21 -10.86 3.69 11.79
C PRO A 21 -12.03 3.74 10.80
N SER A 22 -12.73 4.88 10.73
CA SER A 22 -13.82 5.04 9.76
C SER A 22 -13.29 4.97 8.33
N ALA A 23 -13.92 4.15 7.47
CA ALA A 23 -13.67 4.17 6.04
C ALA A 23 -14.11 5.53 5.46
N GLY A 24 -13.14 6.41 5.24
CA GLY A 24 -13.32 7.75 4.68
C GLY A 24 -12.86 7.84 3.23
N VAL A 25 -12.55 9.06 2.81
CA VAL A 25 -11.84 9.31 1.54
C VAL A 25 -10.38 8.81 1.65
N PRO A 26 -9.75 8.40 0.53
CA PRO A 26 -8.38 7.93 0.59
C PRO A 26 -7.40 9.08 0.80
N ASP A 27 -6.31 8.78 1.50
CA ASP A 27 -5.12 9.61 1.43
C ASP A 27 -4.42 9.39 0.08
N VAL A 28 -4.11 10.47 -0.63
CA VAL A 28 -3.56 10.41 -1.98
C VAL A 28 -2.10 10.84 -1.96
N VAL A 29 -1.21 9.91 -2.27
CA VAL A 29 0.23 10.14 -2.31
C VAL A 29 0.70 10.27 -3.74
N VAL A 30 1.26 11.44 -4.07
CA VAL A 30 1.89 11.68 -5.37
C VAL A 30 3.29 11.08 -5.37
N VAL A 31 3.42 9.90 -5.97
CA VAL A 31 4.68 9.23 -6.19
C VAL A 31 5.38 9.76 -7.45
N ARG A 32 6.53 10.40 -7.26
CA ARG A 32 7.39 10.93 -8.35
C ARG A 32 8.63 10.08 -8.60
N ARG A 33 8.93 9.14 -7.71
CA ARG A 33 10.09 8.26 -7.76
C ARG A 33 9.72 6.91 -8.36
N SER A 34 10.70 6.28 -8.99
CA SER A 34 10.60 4.91 -9.50
C SER A 34 10.73 3.84 -8.40
N VAL A 35 11.09 4.23 -7.19
CA VAL A 35 11.13 3.37 -6.00
C VAL A 35 10.41 4.11 -4.87
N VAL A 36 9.44 3.44 -4.26
CA VAL A 36 8.51 4.02 -3.28
C VAL A 36 8.35 3.02 -2.16
N MET A 37 8.72 3.41 -0.94
CA MET A 37 8.55 2.58 0.24
C MET A 37 7.17 2.79 0.86
N VAL A 38 6.52 1.68 1.19
CA VAL A 38 5.30 1.63 1.97
C VAL A 38 5.65 1.18 3.39
N GLY A 39 5.16 1.90 4.39
CA GLY A 39 5.29 1.47 5.77
C GLY A 39 4.90 2.54 6.77
N ARG A 40 5.35 2.35 8.01
CA ARG A 40 5.16 3.34 9.08
C ARG A 40 6.42 4.17 9.34
N PRO A 41 6.32 5.50 9.49
CA PRO A 41 7.46 6.37 9.80
C PRO A 41 8.01 6.07 11.19
N SER A 42 9.34 6.07 11.36
CA SER A 42 10.00 5.92 12.65
C SER A 42 11.15 6.90 12.79
N GLY A 43 11.08 7.79 13.78
CA GLY A 43 12.16 8.73 14.12
C GLY A 43 13.42 8.01 14.57
N SER A 44 13.30 7.09 15.53
CA SER A 44 14.41 6.37 16.15
C SER A 44 15.15 5.42 15.20
N LEU A 45 14.44 4.85 14.22
CA LEU A 45 15.02 3.95 13.21
C LEU A 45 15.36 4.66 11.89
N GLY A 46 15.16 5.97 11.80
CA GLY A 46 15.40 6.73 10.58
C GLY A 46 14.55 6.29 9.38
N VAL A 47 13.36 5.74 9.61
CA VAL A 47 12.47 5.26 8.55
C VAL A 47 11.48 6.36 8.19
N ARG A 48 11.40 6.69 6.90
CA ARG A 48 10.50 7.69 6.30
C ARG A 48 9.96 7.13 4.99
N PRO A 49 8.88 6.35 5.02
CA PRO A 49 8.29 5.79 3.82
C PRO A 49 7.63 6.91 3.00
N GLU A 50 7.69 6.81 1.67
CA GLU A 50 6.97 7.73 0.78
C GLU A 50 5.45 7.55 0.91
N VAL A 51 4.98 6.32 1.09
CA VAL A 51 3.58 6.00 1.39
C VAL A 51 3.48 5.72 2.88
N ASP A 52 3.01 6.72 3.61
CA ASP A 52 2.80 6.64 5.06
C ASP A 52 1.51 5.87 5.36
N ALA A 53 1.67 4.67 5.95
CA ALA A 53 0.60 3.85 6.50
C ALA A 53 0.71 3.76 8.04
N GLY A 54 1.20 4.84 8.66
CA GLY A 54 1.46 5.03 10.10
C GLY A 54 0.25 4.83 11.00
N ALA A 55 -0.95 5.08 10.48
CA ALA A 55 -2.20 4.94 11.21
C ALA A 55 -2.54 3.47 11.53
N ASP A 56 -2.04 2.53 10.73
CA ASP A 56 -2.27 1.10 10.91
C ASP A 56 -1.09 0.46 11.64
N SER A 57 -1.26 0.18 12.93
CA SER A 57 -0.16 -0.30 13.77
C SER A 57 0.39 -1.66 13.35
N ALA A 58 -0.38 -2.44 12.57
CA ALA A 58 -0.03 -3.74 12.04
C ALA A 58 0.87 -3.64 10.78
N VAL A 59 1.07 -2.45 10.23
CA VAL A 59 2.02 -2.23 9.13
C VAL A 59 3.46 -2.19 9.68
N SER A 60 4.41 -2.91 9.08
CA SER A 60 5.84 -2.77 9.42
C SER A 60 6.40 -1.38 9.09
N ARG A 61 7.51 -0.99 9.74
CA ARG A 61 8.19 0.28 9.42
C ARG A 61 8.64 0.32 7.95
N ARG A 62 9.26 -0.77 7.49
CA ARG A 62 9.57 -1.07 6.09
C ARG A 62 8.72 -2.28 5.72
N HIS A 63 7.56 -2.06 5.13
CA HIS A 63 6.59 -3.13 4.90
C HIS A 63 6.75 -3.71 3.50
N ALA A 64 6.60 -2.85 2.50
CA ALA A 64 6.68 -3.23 1.11
C ALA A 64 7.35 -2.13 0.30
N GLN A 65 7.78 -2.47 -0.91
CA GLN A 65 8.38 -1.55 -1.85
C GLN A 65 7.68 -1.65 -3.20
N LEU A 66 7.22 -0.49 -3.68
CA LEU A 66 6.77 -0.32 -5.04
C LEU A 66 7.96 0.11 -5.91
N THR A 67 8.13 -0.55 -7.04
CA THR A 67 9.17 -0.22 -8.04
C THR A 67 8.54 -0.05 -9.41
N SER A 68 9.10 0.83 -10.23
CA SER A 68 8.66 1.06 -11.62
C SER A 68 9.85 1.20 -12.55
N ASP A 69 9.68 0.75 -13.79
CA ASP A 69 10.58 1.00 -14.91
C ASP A 69 10.14 2.21 -15.74
N GLY A 70 9.10 2.93 -15.29
CA GLY A 70 8.46 4.04 -16.00
C GLY A 70 7.18 3.64 -16.72
N THR A 71 6.95 2.35 -16.98
CA THR A 71 5.74 1.85 -17.66
C THR A 71 4.94 0.90 -16.79
N ARG A 72 5.61 -0.04 -16.13
CA ARG A 72 5.02 -1.07 -15.28
C ARG A 72 5.36 -0.82 -13.82
N TRP A 73 4.57 -1.44 -12.94
CA TRP A 73 4.77 -1.38 -11.51
C TRP A 73 4.90 -2.78 -10.94
N TRP A 74 5.71 -2.88 -9.90
CA TRP A 74 5.86 -4.10 -9.13
C TRP A 74 5.83 -3.79 -7.65
N ILE A 75 5.32 -4.74 -6.88
CA ILE A 75 5.35 -4.73 -5.43
C ILE A 75 6.24 -5.87 -4.92
N GLU A 76 6.95 -5.60 -3.84
CA GLU A 76 7.80 -6.55 -3.13
C GLU A 76 7.56 -6.41 -1.62
N ASP A 77 7.33 -7.51 -0.92
CA ASP A 77 7.30 -7.52 0.54
C ASP A 77 8.73 -7.48 1.10
N LEU A 78 9.00 -6.57 2.03
CA LEU A 78 10.34 -6.33 2.60
C LEU A 78 10.61 -7.16 3.87
N GLY A 79 9.94 -8.29 4.04
CA GLY A 79 9.98 -9.08 5.28
C GLY A 79 9.05 -8.48 6.35
N SER A 80 7.85 -8.10 5.94
CA SER A 80 6.86 -7.55 6.86
C SER A 80 6.35 -8.60 7.85
N SER A 81 5.81 -8.16 9.00
CA SER A 81 5.34 -9.09 10.03
C SER A 81 3.99 -9.71 9.71
N ASN A 82 3.14 -8.98 8.98
CA ASN A 82 1.77 -9.40 8.67
C ASN A 82 1.57 -9.74 7.19
N GLY A 83 2.63 -9.67 6.38
CA GLY A 83 2.59 -9.98 4.95
C GLY A 83 2.00 -8.85 4.11
N THR A 84 2.42 -8.86 2.85
CA THR A 84 1.81 -8.08 1.77
C THR A 84 0.96 -9.00 0.91
N TYR A 85 -0.25 -8.56 0.55
CA TYR A 85 -1.16 -9.33 -0.29
C TYR A 85 -1.55 -8.52 -1.52
N VAL A 86 -1.76 -9.20 -2.64
CA VAL A 86 -2.23 -8.58 -3.89
C VAL A 86 -3.51 -9.28 -4.31
N GLY A 87 -4.56 -8.50 -4.52
CA GLY A 87 -5.86 -8.98 -5.00
C GLY A 87 -6.35 -8.20 -6.21
N VAL A 88 -7.30 -8.78 -6.92
CA VAL A 88 -7.90 -8.22 -8.14
C VAL A 88 -9.31 -7.73 -7.84
N VAL A 89 -9.74 -6.62 -8.45
CA VAL A 89 -11.11 -6.11 -8.27
C VAL A 89 -12.12 -7.12 -8.79
N GLY A 90 -13.13 -7.41 -7.98
CA GLY A 90 -14.21 -8.35 -8.32
C GLY A 90 -13.92 -9.80 -7.94
N GLU A 91 -12.68 -10.11 -7.54
CA GLU A 91 -12.31 -11.41 -7.00
C GLU A 91 -12.41 -11.43 -5.47
N PRO A 92 -12.47 -12.62 -4.85
CA PRO A 92 -12.38 -12.77 -3.40
C PRO A 92 -11.09 -12.15 -2.84
N LEU A 93 -11.12 -11.79 -1.54
CA LEU A 93 -9.93 -11.29 -0.86
C LEU A 93 -8.78 -12.31 -0.94
N PRO A 94 -7.55 -11.84 -1.20
CA PRO A 94 -6.40 -12.72 -1.29
C PRO A 94 -6.10 -13.38 0.05
N THR A 95 -5.81 -14.68 0.04
CA THR A 95 -5.49 -15.46 1.24
C THR A 95 -4.01 -15.82 1.36
N GLN A 96 -3.24 -15.63 0.30
CA GLN A 96 -1.82 -15.92 0.25
C GLN A 96 -1.00 -14.63 0.21
N ALA A 97 -0.12 -14.46 1.18
CA ALA A 97 0.85 -13.37 1.18
C ALA A 97 1.92 -13.60 0.11
N LEU A 98 2.50 -12.52 -0.37
CA LEU A 98 3.72 -12.57 -1.17
C LEU A 98 4.85 -13.20 -0.36
N THR A 99 5.69 -13.98 -1.02
CA THR A 99 6.96 -14.40 -0.43
C THR A 99 7.84 -13.16 -0.23
N PRO A 100 8.42 -12.92 0.96
CA PRO A 100 9.35 -11.81 1.15
C PRO A 100 10.48 -11.81 0.12
N GLY A 101 10.74 -10.64 -0.48
CA GLY A 101 11.71 -10.48 -1.57
C GLY A 101 11.22 -10.91 -2.96
N GLN A 102 10.03 -11.53 -3.06
CA GLN A 102 9.42 -11.82 -4.36
C GLN A 102 8.82 -10.54 -4.95
N ARG A 103 9.26 -10.23 -6.17
CA ARG A 103 8.73 -9.13 -6.95
C ARG A 103 7.54 -9.59 -7.80
N VAL A 104 6.38 -8.98 -7.61
CA VAL A 104 5.15 -9.28 -8.36
C VAL A 104 4.74 -8.06 -9.16
N GLU A 105 4.47 -8.24 -10.45
CA GLU A 105 3.92 -7.19 -11.32
C GLU A 105 2.48 -6.91 -10.93
N ILE A 106 2.11 -5.64 -10.88
CA ILE A 106 0.78 -5.17 -10.50
C ILE A 106 0.23 -4.22 -11.56
N ASP A 107 -1.08 -4.29 -11.76
CA ASP A 107 -1.84 -3.38 -12.61
C ASP A 107 -2.48 -2.25 -11.78
N ARG A 108 -3.00 -1.24 -12.46
CA ARG A 108 -3.63 -0.03 -11.88
C ARG A 108 -4.84 -0.33 -10.99
N ASP A 109 -5.56 -1.37 -11.31
CA ASP A 109 -6.78 -1.73 -10.58
C ASP A 109 -6.50 -2.76 -9.47
N ASP A 110 -5.28 -3.28 -9.38
CA ASP A 110 -4.91 -4.21 -8.30
C ASP A 110 -4.98 -3.54 -6.93
N ARG A 111 -5.44 -4.33 -5.96
CA ARG A 111 -5.56 -3.94 -4.56
C ARG A 111 -4.43 -4.59 -3.78
N ILE A 112 -3.59 -3.76 -3.18
CA ILE A 112 -2.49 -4.22 -2.33
C ILE A 112 -2.94 -4.06 -0.89
N TYR A 113 -2.89 -5.13 -0.11
CA TYR A 113 -3.27 -5.09 1.30
C TYR A 113 -2.05 -5.26 2.18
N VAL A 114 -1.96 -4.39 3.19
CA VAL A 114 -0.91 -4.41 4.21
C VAL A 114 -1.54 -4.09 5.56
N GLY A 115 -1.01 -4.69 6.63
CA GLY A 115 -1.51 -4.43 7.97
C GLY A 115 -2.96 -4.85 8.18
N ALA A 116 -3.64 -4.19 9.11
CA ALA A 116 -4.95 -4.59 9.62
C ALA A 116 -6.11 -4.09 8.77
N TRP A 117 -5.97 -2.95 8.08
CA TRP A 117 -7.04 -2.34 7.29
C TRP A 117 -6.52 -1.55 6.09
N THR A 118 -5.22 -1.45 5.90
CA THR A 118 -4.65 -0.59 4.86
C THR A 118 -4.72 -1.27 3.50
N ARG A 119 -5.44 -0.66 2.56
CA ARG A 119 -5.45 -1.05 1.15
C ARG A 119 -4.87 0.05 0.29
N LEU A 120 -3.97 -0.31 -0.61
CA LEU A 120 -3.36 0.58 -1.59
C LEU A 120 -3.90 0.30 -2.99
N VAL A 121 -4.07 1.37 -3.77
CA VAL A 121 -4.40 1.29 -5.21
C VAL A 121 -3.49 2.23 -5.98
N LEU A 122 -2.94 1.76 -7.11
CA LEU A 122 -2.09 2.57 -7.98
C LEU A 122 -2.91 3.21 -9.10
N ARG A 123 -3.07 4.54 -9.06
CA ARG A 123 -3.69 5.28 -10.17
C ARG A 123 -2.71 6.13 -10.94
N GLN A 124 -2.91 6.26 -12.25
CA GLN A 124 -2.23 7.32 -13.01
C GLN A 124 -2.78 8.69 -12.59
N ALA A 125 -1.90 9.68 -12.45
CA ALA A 125 -2.32 11.06 -12.29
C ALA A 125 -3.04 11.51 -13.57
N THR A 126 -4.24 12.08 -13.44
CA THR A 126 -4.96 12.69 -14.56
C THR A 126 -4.17 13.88 -15.11
N ALA A 127 -4.42 14.26 -16.38
CA ALA A 127 -3.73 15.40 -16.99
C ALA A 127 -3.95 16.72 -16.22
N ALA A 128 -5.14 16.90 -15.62
CA ALA A 128 -5.46 18.06 -14.79
C ALA A 128 -4.64 18.09 -13.48
N GLU A 129 -4.46 16.93 -12.82
CA GLU A 129 -3.64 16.81 -11.60
C GLU A 129 -2.15 17.00 -11.89
N ARG A 130 -1.70 16.72 -13.13
CA ARG A 130 -0.34 17.05 -13.59
C ARG A 130 -0.16 18.54 -13.85
N ALA A 131 -1.20 19.23 -14.34
CA ALA A 131 -1.14 20.64 -14.75
C ALA A 131 -1.30 21.64 -13.59
N GLY A 132 -2.04 21.28 -12.53
CA GLY A 132 -2.24 22.15 -11.36
C GLY A 132 -1.06 22.28 -10.39
N GLN A 133 0.14 21.82 -10.79
CA GLN A 133 1.36 21.81 -9.97
C GLN A 133 2.54 22.53 -10.66
N GLY A 134 2.22 23.50 -11.52
CA GLY A 134 3.18 24.39 -12.19
C GLY A 134 3.36 25.70 -11.46
#